data_AF-A0A377TR82-F1
#
_entry.id   AF-A0A377TR82-F1
#
_cell.length_a   1.000
_cell.length_b   1.000
_cell.length_c   1.000
_cell.angle_alpha   90.00
_cell.angle_beta   90.00
_cell.angle_gamma   90.00
#
_symmetry.space_group_name_H-M   'P 1'
#
loop_
_entity.id
_entity.type
_entity.pdbx_description
1 polymer ?
#
loop_
_entity_poly.entity_id
_entity_poly.type
_entity_poly.pdbx_seq_one_letter_code
_entity_poly.pdbx_strand_id
1 'polypeptide(L)' 'MTLKASINGTSRVEGKSSTVHLNYAHEENIFDLWRSLRFGDNLQAWLEQNATLPVRRCADGKTCKEPK' A
#
# COMPACT_ATOMS: atom_id res chain seq x y z
N MET A 1 -1.93 5.53 -14.00
CA MET A 1 -0.45 5.48 -14.07
C MET A 1 -0.07 4.47 -15.14
N THR A 2 1.00 4.70 -15.88
CA THR A 2 1.43 3.80 -16.96
C THR A 2 2.84 3.29 -16.67
N LEU A 3 3.01 1.97 -16.60
CA LEU A 3 4.31 1.32 -16.49
C LEU A 3 4.67 0.75 -17.86
N LYS A 4 5.85 1.13 -18.35
CA LYS A 4 6.44 0.56 -19.56
C LYS A 4 7.80 -0.04 -19.21
N ALA A 5 7.99 -1.31 -19.53
CA ALA A 5 9.24 -2.00 -19.36
C ALA A 5 9.60 -2.74 -20.66
N SER A 6 10.87 -2.70 -21.03
CA SER A 6 11.42 -3.48 -22.14
C SER A 6 12.59 -4.30 -21.62
N ILE A 7 12.50 -5.62 -21.77
CA ILE A 7 13.52 -6.57 -21.33
C ILE A 7 14.04 -7.27 -22.56
N ASN A 8 15.32 -7.08 -22.85
CA ASN A 8 16.03 -7.80 -23.90
C ASN A 8 16.97 -8.81 -23.26
N GLY A 9 16.90 -10.05 -23.71
CA GLY A 9 17.74 -11.12 -23.19
C GLY A 9 18.01 -12.18 -24.23
N THR A 10 18.84 -13.14 -23.88
CA THR A 10 19.10 -14.31 -24.71
C THR A 10 18.71 -15.54 -23.90
N SER A 11 17.62 -16.20 -24.30
CA SER A 11 17.24 -17.49 -23.73
C SER A 11 18.14 -18.58 -24.32
N ARG A 12 18.65 -19.47 -23.47
CA ARG A 12 19.39 -20.65 -23.90
C ARG A 12 18.65 -21.89 -23.42
N VAL A 13 18.08 -22.66 -24.35
CA VAL A 13 17.39 -23.93 -24.08
C VAL A 13 17.97 -24.98 -25.01
N GLU A 14 18.40 -26.11 -24.46
CA GLU A 14 18.97 -27.26 -25.21
C GLU A 14 20.11 -26.89 -26.18
N GLY A 15 21.03 -26.01 -25.75
CA GLY A 15 22.19 -25.60 -26.55
C GLY A 15 21.88 -24.62 -27.69
N LYS A 16 20.62 -24.24 -27.89
CA LYS A 16 20.21 -23.19 -28.83
C LYS A 16 19.96 -21.88 -28.10
N SER A 17 20.50 -20.79 -28.64
CA SER A 17 20.31 -19.43 -28.12
C SER A 17 19.29 -18.68 -28.96
N SER A 18 18.27 -18.10 -28.31
CA SER A 18 17.24 -17.28 -28.93
C SER A 18 17.17 -15.92 -28.24
N THR A 19 17.14 -14.85 -29.03
CA THR A 19 16.93 -13.50 -28.51
C THR A 19 15.47 -13.32 -28.08
N VAL A 20 15.26 -12.86 -26.86
CA VAL A 20 13.94 -12.61 -26.28
C VAL A 20 13.79 -11.10 -26.08
N HIS A 21 12.78 -10.52 -26.72
CA HIS A 21 12.36 -9.14 -26.50
C HIS A 21 10.99 -9.16 -25.83
N LEU A 22 10.93 -8.79 -24.56
CA LEU A 22 9.69 -8.68 -23.80
C LEU A 22 9.34 -7.19 -23.65
N ASN A 23 8.26 -6.78 -24.31
CA ASN A 23 7.72 -5.43 -24.18
C ASN A 23 6.47 -5.48 -23.31
N TYR A 24 6.57 -4.94 -22.10
CA TYR A 24 5.49 -4.89 -21.13
C TYR A 24 4.94 -3.47 -21.05
N ALA A 25 3.64 -3.32 -21.28
CA ALA A 25 2.92 -2.07 -21.09
C ALA A 25 1.71 -2.36 -20.20
N HIS A 26 1.61 -1.61 -19.12
CA HIS A 26 0.56 -1.79 -18.14
C HIS A 26 0.01 -0.45 -17.70
N GLU A 27 -1.31 -0.36 -17.63
CA GLU A 27 -2.02 0.79 -17.11
C GLU A 27 -2.72 0.39 -15.83
N GLU A 28 -2.38 1.07 -14.74
CA GLU A 28 -3.04 0.87 -13.46
C GLU A 28 -3.74 2.15 -13.02
N ASN A 29 -4.91 1.96 -12.45
CA ASN A 29 -5.53 2.97 -11.62
C ASN A 29 -4.83 2.96 -10.26
N ILE A 30 -4.17 4.08 -9.91
CA ILE A 30 -3.46 4.23 -8.63
C ILE A 30 -4.42 4.04 -7.44
N PHE A 31 -5.69 4.43 -7.59
CA PHE A 31 -6.70 4.24 -6.55
C PHE A 31 -7.03 2.76 -6.33
N ASP A 32 -7.14 1.97 -7.40
CA ASP A 32 -7.41 0.54 -7.30
C ASP A 32 -6.19 -0.22 -6.73
N LEU A 33 -4.98 0.17 -7.13
CA LEU A 33 -3.73 -0.35 -6.57
C LEU A 33 -3.60 -0.03 -5.08
N TRP A 34 -3.83 1.23 -4.68
CA TRP A 34 -3.76 1.64 -3.28
C TRP A 34 -4.79 0.90 -2.41
N ARG A 35 -5.99 0.65 -2.95
CA ARG A 35 -7.00 -0.19 -2.29
C ARG A 35 -6.59 -1.65 -2.21
N SER A 36 -6.02 -2.23 -3.26
CA SER A 36 -5.62 -3.66 -3.27
C SER A 36 -4.49 -3.94 -2.27
N LEU A 37 -3.59 -2.97 -2.06
CA LEU A 37 -2.53 -3.04 -1.05
C LEU A 37 -3.04 -2.88 0.40
N ARG A 38 -4.34 -2.59 0.59
CA ARG A 38 -4.98 -2.39 1.91
C ARG A 38 -4.21 -1.45 2.83
N PHE A 39 -3.50 -0.48 2.25
CA PHE A 39 -2.64 0.44 3.00
C PHE A 39 -3.43 1.20 4.06
N GLY A 40 -4.66 1.62 3.75
CA GLY A 40 -5.56 2.29 4.69
C GLY A 40 -5.91 1.43 5.91
N ASP A 41 -6.34 0.19 5.70
CA ASP A 41 -6.66 -0.74 6.80
C ASP A 41 -5.42 -1.03 7.67
N ASN A 42 -4.26 -1.22 7.04
CA ASN A 42 -3.00 -1.47 7.74
C ASN A 42 -2.57 -0.27 8.59
N LEU A 43 -2.74 0.95 8.07
CA LEU A 43 -2.44 2.18 8.80
C LEU A 43 -3.41 2.39 9.96
N GLN A 44 -4.71 2.15 9.75
CA GLN A 44 -5.71 2.24 10.82
C GLN A 44 -5.42 1.25 11.95
N ALA A 45 -5.15 -0.02 11.61
CA ALA A 45 -4.81 -1.03 12.61
C ALA A 45 -3.52 -0.67 13.38
N TRP A 46 -2.51 -0.13 12.68
CA TRP A 46 -1.31 0.39 13.33
C TRP A 46 -1.63 1.56 14.27
N LEU A 47 -2.46 2.50 13.85
CA LEU A 47 -2.90 3.63 14.67
C LEU A 47 -3.68 3.18 15.90
N GLU A 48 -4.63 2.26 15.76
CA GLU A 48 -5.39 1.70 16.89
C GLU A 48 -4.47 1.03 17.92
N GLN A 49 -3.38 0.40 17.48
CA GLN A 49 -2.42 -0.27 18.35
C GLN A 49 -1.39 0.68 18.98
N ASN A 50 -0.95 1.71 18.26
CA ASN A 50 0.19 2.55 18.67
C ASN A 50 -0.23 3.94 19.16
N ALA A 51 -1.38 4.44 18.71
CA ALA A 51 -1.94 5.66 19.26
C ALA A 51 -2.61 5.32 20.59
N THR A 52 -1.87 5.49 21.68
CA THR A 52 -2.51 5.74 22.97
C THR A 52 -3.34 7.00 22.81
N LEU A 53 -4.65 6.83 22.66
CA LEU A 53 -5.60 7.94 22.81
C LEU A 53 -5.26 8.62 24.14
N PRO A 54 -5.03 9.95 24.18
CA PRO A 54 -4.87 10.62 25.45
C PRO A 54 -6.13 10.29 26.25
N VAL A 55 -5.95 9.56 27.35
CA VAL A 55 -7.01 9.24 28.30
C VAL A 55 -7.75 10.55 28.53
N ARG A 56 -9.05 10.59 28.22
CA ARG A 56 -9.87 11.76 28.56
C ARG A 56 -9.63 11.99 30.04
N ARG A 57 -8.94 13.09 30.39
CA ARG A 57 -8.67 13.48 31.78
C ARG A 57 -9.98 13.94 32.41
N CYS A 58 -10.83 12.96 32.68
CA CYS A 58 -11.97 13.03 33.58
C CYS A 58 -12.02 11.71 34.38
N ALA A 59 -10.85 11.17 34.75
CA ALA A 59 -10.75 10.17 35.80
C ALA A 59 -10.37 10.91 37.08
N ASP A 60 -11.33 11.63 37.64
CA ASP A 60 -11.43 11.99 39.06
C ASP A 60 -12.55 13.01 39.27
N GLY A 61 -13.76 12.48 39.50
CA GLY A 61 -14.72 13.06 40.43
C GLY A 61 -15.35 14.44 40.18
N LYS A 62 -15.10 15.19 39.10
CA LYS A 62 -15.80 16.47 38.85
C LYS A 62 -16.22 16.68 37.39
N THR A 63 -17.54 16.56 37.18
CA THR A 63 -18.37 17.05 36.07
C THR A 63 -17.64 17.55 34.81
N CYS A 64 -17.51 16.70 33.80
CA CYS A 64 -17.21 17.17 32.44
C CYS A 64 -18.49 17.85 31.92
N LYS A 65 -18.51 19.18 31.82
CA LYS A 65 -19.59 19.87 31.10
C LYS A 65 -19.31 19.77 29.60
N GLU A 66 -20.27 19.28 28.84
CA GLU A 66 -20.25 19.39 27.38
C GLU A 66 -20.29 20.87 26.96
N PRO A 67 -19.47 21.29 25.98
CA PRO A 67 -19.55 22.63 25.45
C PRO A 67 -20.86 22.76 24.65
N LYS A 68 -21.57 23.85 24.95
CA LYS A 68 -22.82 24.25 24.30
C LYS A 68 -22.56 24.84 22.92
#